data_AF-A0A6I2GYD2-F1
#
_entry.id   AF-A0A6I2GYD2-F1
#
_cell.length_a   1.000
_cell.length_b   1.000
_cell.length_c   1.000
_cell.angle_alpha   90.00
_cell.angle_beta   90.00
_cell.angle_gamma   90.00
#
_symmetry.space_group_name_H-M   'P 1'
#
loop_
_entity.id
_entity.type
_entity.pdbx_description
1 polymer ?
#
loop_
_entity_poly.entity_id
_entity_poly.type
_entity_poly.pdbx_seq_one_letter_code
_entity_poly.pdbx_strand_id
1 'polypeptide(L)'
;MALREEQIQRYSRQILLREVGGRGQEALLDGGVRVDVAETAGCTAAAYLAAAGSPLEASARALGPGAPGFLAPASAVGESAAELLARELPDFNPDAVPTAPPRAQLAELPAHFEGPAPWVALGARGGQGAVLFRGPTACAGCFARAAEALAAPPGGALGVALGALGALLLERLVLGQGPAAGLLLLEAPGVLRPGALPVCERCA
;
A
#
# COMPACT_ATOMS: atom_id res chain seq x y z
N MET A 1 20.92 -3.95 -5.29
CA MET A 1 22.06 -3.27 -4.64
C MET A 1 22.38 -4.09 -3.41
N ALA A 2 23.63 -4.46 -3.16
CA ALA A 2 23.91 -5.33 -2.00
C ALA A 2 23.44 -4.68 -0.69
N LEU A 3 22.77 -5.48 0.15
CA LEU A 3 22.30 -5.05 1.47
C LEU A 3 23.47 -4.70 2.38
N ARG A 4 23.35 -3.61 3.14
CA ARG A 4 24.29 -3.25 4.22
C ARG A 4 24.03 -4.12 5.46
N GLU A 5 25.01 -4.22 6.34
CA GLU A 5 24.90 -4.99 7.59
C GLU A 5 23.71 -4.52 8.45
N GLU A 6 23.50 -3.21 8.56
CA GLU A 6 22.37 -2.66 9.33
C GLU A 6 21.01 -3.04 8.71
N GLN A 7 20.95 -3.11 7.37
CA GLN A 7 19.75 -3.54 6.65
C GLN A 7 19.50 -5.04 6.84
N ILE A 8 20.56 -5.86 6.78
CA ILE A 8 20.46 -7.31 7.04
C ILE A 8 19.91 -7.56 8.45
N GLN A 9 20.39 -6.83 9.45
CA GLN A 9 19.90 -6.96 10.83
C GLN A 9 18.44 -6.48 10.96
N ARG A 10 18.13 -5.27 10.45
CA ARG A 10 16.77 -4.68 10.50
C ARG A 10 15.72 -5.57 9.84
N TYR A 11 16.02 -6.09 8.64
CA TYR A 11 15.10 -6.88 7.81
C TYR A 11 15.29 -8.39 7.95
N SER A 12 16.09 -8.85 8.92
CA SER A 12 16.42 -10.27 9.13
C SER A 12 15.20 -11.19 9.08
N ARG A 13 14.09 -10.81 9.71
CA ARG A 13 12.85 -11.61 9.72
C ARG A 13 12.26 -11.80 8.33
N GLN A 14 12.33 -10.79 7.46
CA GLN A 14 11.83 -10.85 6.09
C GLN A 14 12.82 -11.60 5.20
N ILE A 15 14.12 -11.30 5.32
CA ILE A 15 15.19 -11.96 4.57
C ILE A 15 15.22 -13.47 4.79
N LEU A 16 14.87 -13.95 5.99
CA LEU A 16 14.79 -15.38 6.29
C LEU A 16 13.64 -16.10 5.59
N LEU A 17 12.62 -15.38 5.11
CA LEU A 17 11.50 -15.97 4.37
C LEU A 17 11.98 -16.38 2.98
N ARG A 18 11.67 -17.63 2.58
CA ARG A 18 12.07 -18.18 1.27
C ARG A 18 11.52 -17.35 0.10
N GLU A 19 10.34 -16.80 0.28
CA GLU A 19 9.61 -16.01 -0.71
C GLU A 19 10.25 -14.63 -0.92
N VAL A 20 10.92 -14.08 0.11
CA VAL A 20 11.55 -12.76 0.05
C VAL A 20 13.06 -12.90 -0.19
N GLY A 21 13.79 -13.48 0.76
CA GLY A 21 15.25 -13.58 0.68
C GLY A 21 15.95 -12.22 0.63
N GLY A 22 17.29 -12.24 0.50
CA GLY A 22 18.05 -11.00 0.32
C GLY A 22 17.66 -10.25 -0.95
N ARG A 23 17.44 -10.98 -2.06
CA ARG A 23 17.04 -10.39 -3.36
C ARG A 23 15.68 -9.71 -3.31
N GLY A 24 14.71 -10.28 -2.59
CA GLY A 24 13.41 -9.65 -2.41
C GLY A 24 13.51 -8.41 -1.55
N GLN A 25 14.31 -8.43 -0.48
CA GLN A 25 14.55 -7.23 0.32
C GLN A 25 15.20 -6.11 -0.50
N GLU A 26 16.18 -6.43 -1.36
CA GLU A 26 16.77 -5.46 -2.29
C GLU A 26 15.72 -4.85 -3.22
N ALA A 27 14.75 -5.65 -3.69
CA ALA A 27 13.67 -5.17 -4.54
C ALA A 27 12.68 -4.27 -3.80
N LEU A 28 12.40 -4.53 -2.52
CA LEU A 28 11.56 -3.67 -1.69
C LEU A 28 12.23 -2.31 -1.42
N LEU A 29 13.55 -2.32 -1.13
CA LEU A 29 14.35 -1.11 -0.91
C LEU A 29 14.46 -0.24 -2.19
N ASP A 30 14.56 -0.86 -3.37
CA ASP A 30 14.56 -0.14 -4.66
C ASP A 30 13.13 0.28 -5.10
N GLY A 31 12.11 -0.32 -4.48
CA GLY A 31 10.71 -0.17 -4.82
C GLY A 31 10.06 1.03 -4.14
N GLY A 32 10.26 2.23 -4.68
CA GLY A 32 9.56 3.43 -4.22
C GLY A 32 8.04 3.31 -4.43
N VAL A 33 7.24 3.76 -3.46
CA VAL A 33 5.78 3.71 -3.48
C VAL A 33 5.21 5.11 -3.34
N ARG A 34 4.38 5.52 -4.31
CA ARG A 34 3.53 6.70 -4.15
C ARG A 34 2.34 6.33 -3.27
N VAL A 35 2.14 7.05 -2.17
CA VAL A 35 1.02 6.84 -1.27
C VAL A 35 0.07 8.04 -1.28
N ASP A 36 -1.21 7.80 -1.52
CA ASP A 36 -2.27 8.82 -1.36
C ASP A 36 -3.21 8.38 -0.24
N VAL A 37 -2.86 8.80 0.98
CA VAL A 37 -3.39 8.27 2.23
C VAL A 37 -3.79 9.41 3.16
N ALA A 38 -4.89 9.22 3.89
CA ALA A 38 -5.44 10.22 4.79
C ALA A 38 -6.16 9.63 6.00
N GLU A 39 -6.57 8.36 5.95
CA GLU A 39 -7.40 7.72 6.97
C GLU A 39 -6.75 6.41 7.45
N THR A 40 -7.45 5.71 8.32
CA THR A 40 -6.94 4.54 9.05
C THR A 40 -6.27 3.49 8.15
N ALA A 41 -6.87 3.16 7.00
CA ALA A 41 -6.36 2.10 6.14
C ALA A 41 -5.07 2.52 5.42
N GLY A 42 -5.06 3.73 4.87
CA GLY A 42 -3.90 4.29 4.17
C GLY A 42 -2.73 4.53 5.11
N CYS A 43 -2.95 5.17 6.26
CA CYS A 43 -1.91 5.41 7.26
C CYS A 43 -1.33 4.09 7.81
N THR A 44 -2.18 3.07 8.00
CA THR A 44 -1.71 1.72 8.37
C THR A 44 -0.85 1.11 7.25
N ALA A 45 -1.30 1.18 6.00
CA ALA A 45 -0.54 0.65 4.87
C ALA A 45 0.84 1.31 4.75
N ALA A 46 0.91 2.64 4.88
CA ALA A 46 2.16 3.39 4.90
C ALA A 46 3.10 2.92 6.03
N ALA A 47 2.57 2.70 7.24
CA ALA A 47 3.37 2.20 8.36
C ALA A 47 4.00 0.82 8.07
N TYR A 48 3.23 -0.10 7.48
CA TYR A 48 3.74 -1.43 7.13
C TYR A 48 4.78 -1.37 6.00
N LEU A 49 4.52 -0.60 4.94
CA LEU A 49 5.45 -0.46 3.83
C LEU A 49 6.78 0.19 4.29
N ALA A 50 6.69 1.25 5.10
CA ALA A 50 7.88 1.87 5.67
C ALA A 50 8.65 0.90 6.57
N ALA A 51 7.96 0.09 7.38
CA ALA A 51 8.59 -0.91 8.23
C ALA A 51 9.27 -2.02 7.41
N ALA A 52 8.72 -2.36 6.24
CA ALA A 52 9.32 -3.30 5.29
C ALA A 52 10.49 -2.72 4.48
N GLY A 53 10.74 -1.41 4.59
CA GLY A 53 11.82 -0.73 3.88
C GLY A 53 11.46 -0.28 2.48
N SER A 54 10.18 -0.24 2.11
CA SER A 54 9.77 0.40 0.87
C SER A 54 9.81 1.93 1.02
N PRO A 55 10.56 2.66 0.17
CA PRO A 55 10.58 4.10 0.23
C PRO A 55 9.22 4.71 -0.10
N LEU A 56 8.77 5.72 0.66
CA LEU A 56 7.42 6.28 0.50
C LEU A 56 7.46 7.74 0.04
N GLU A 57 6.72 8.03 -1.03
CA GLU A 57 6.42 9.39 -1.48
C GLU A 57 4.93 9.66 -1.27
N ALA A 58 4.57 10.50 -0.30
CA ALA A 58 3.17 10.83 -0.02
C ALA A 58 2.64 11.99 -0.85
N SER A 59 1.33 11.95 -1.15
CA SER A 59 0.58 13.10 -1.67
C SER A 59 0.41 14.18 -0.60
N ALA A 60 0.05 15.40 -1.01
CA ALA A 60 -0.25 16.51 -0.09
C ALA A 60 -1.67 16.42 0.53
N ARG A 61 -2.26 15.22 0.59
CA ARG A 61 -3.61 15.02 1.12
C ARG A 61 -3.61 15.26 2.63
N ALA A 62 -4.59 16.02 3.12
CA ALA A 62 -4.74 16.30 4.54
C ALA A 62 -5.19 15.04 5.29
N LEU A 63 -4.55 14.79 6.44
CA LEU A 63 -4.86 13.66 7.32
C LEU A 63 -6.19 13.87 8.03
N GLY A 64 -7.05 12.86 7.96
CA GLY A 64 -8.35 12.84 8.61
C GLY A 64 -8.31 12.31 10.04
N PRO A 65 -9.46 12.27 10.72
CA PRO A 65 -9.55 11.85 12.12
C PRO A 65 -9.19 10.38 12.36
N GLY A 66 -9.24 9.52 11.34
CA GLY A 66 -8.84 8.12 11.42
C GLY A 66 -7.35 7.88 11.16
N ALA A 67 -6.58 8.91 10.77
CA ALA A 67 -5.15 8.80 10.52
C ALA A 67 -4.28 8.37 11.72
N PRO A 68 -4.56 8.78 12.97
CA PRO A 68 -3.66 8.51 14.09
C PRO A 68 -3.37 7.02 14.27
N GLY A 69 -2.09 6.69 14.46
CA GLY A 69 -1.60 5.32 14.50
C GLY A 69 -0.08 5.25 14.69
N PHE A 70 0.56 4.26 14.06
CA PHE A 70 2.00 4.01 14.23
C PHE A 70 2.91 5.15 13.73
N LEU A 71 2.58 5.74 12.58
CA LEU A 71 3.34 6.86 11.99
C LEU A 71 2.75 8.23 12.30
N ALA A 72 1.44 8.32 12.53
CA ALA A 72 0.74 9.58 12.70
C ALA A 72 0.36 9.77 14.18
N PRO A 73 0.93 10.75 14.90
CA PRO A 73 0.41 11.12 16.21
C PRO A 73 -0.98 11.77 16.05
N ALA A 74 -1.77 11.80 17.13
CA ALA A 74 -3.09 12.44 17.11
C ALA A 74 -3.04 13.93 16.74
N SER A 75 -1.92 14.61 17.01
CA SER A 75 -1.69 16.02 16.65
C SER A 75 -1.46 16.25 15.15
N ALA A 76 -1.24 15.21 14.36
CA ALA A 76 -1.03 15.32 12.91
C ALA A 76 -2.33 15.43 12.11
N VAL A 77 -3.51 15.29 12.75
CA VAL A 77 -4.79 15.45 12.06
C VAL A 77 -4.89 16.86 11.47
N GLY A 78 -5.24 16.95 10.19
CA GLY A 78 -5.29 18.17 9.39
C GLY A 78 -3.97 18.56 8.73
N GLU A 79 -2.85 17.95 9.11
CA GLU A 79 -1.57 18.11 8.42
C GLU A 79 -1.57 17.38 7.07
N SER A 80 -0.71 17.81 6.15
CA SER A 80 -0.42 17.07 4.92
C SER A 80 0.29 15.74 5.22
N ALA A 81 -0.15 14.65 4.58
CA ALA A 81 0.52 13.36 4.66
C ALA A 81 1.99 13.43 4.19
N ALA A 82 2.30 14.28 3.21
CA ALA A 82 3.67 14.49 2.74
C ALA A 82 4.56 15.11 3.83
N GLU A 83 4.05 16.08 4.58
CA GLU A 83 4.79 16.74 5.67
C GLU A 83 5.01 15.79 6.85
N LEU A 84 3.96 15.02 7.20
CA LEU A 84 4.07 13.99 8.21
C LEU A 84 5.14 12.96 7.85
N LEU A 85 5.06 12.34 6.67
CA LEU A 85 6.00 11.27 6.29
C LEU A 85 7.43 11.80 6.16
N ALA A 86 7.63 13.01 5.63
CA ALA A 86 8.96 13.61 5.55
C ALA A 86 9.59 13.83 6.93
N ARG A 87 8.78 14.10 7.97
CA ARG A 87 9.24 14.26 9.34
C ARG A 87 9.49 12.93 10.05
N GLU A 88 8.58 11.97 9.93
CA GLU A 88 8.59 10.76 10.78
C GLU A 88 9.44 9.62 10.19
N LEU A 89 9.56 9.52 8.85
CA LEU A 89 10.28 8.40 8.22
C LEU A 89 11.77 8.32 8.59
N PRO A 90 12.56 9.40 8.67
CA PRO A 90 13.99 9.31 9.00
C PRO A 90 14.25 8.59 10.33
N ASP A 91 13.41 8.84 11.34
CA ASP A 91 13.54 8.24 12.67
C ASP A 91 12.90 6.84 12.73
N PHE A 92 11.76 6.65 12.05
CA PHE A 92 11.07 5.36 12.01
C PHE A 92 11.86 4.30 11.20
N ASN A 93 12.17 4.64 9.96
CA ASN A 93 13.00 3.82 9.09
C ASN A 93 13.70 4.68 8.02
N PRO A 94 15.01 4.96 8.16
CA PRO A 94 15.74 5.81 7.22
C PRO A 94 15.81 5.20 5.81
N ASP A 95 15.72 3.88 5.68
CA ASP A 95 15.68 3.20 4.38
C ASP A 95 14.32 3.40 3.66
N ALA A 96 13.28 3.87 4.37
CA ALA A 96 11.98 4.20 3.79
C ALA A 96 11.89 5.67 3.30
N VAL A 97 12.96 6.45 3.44
CA VAL A 97 13.04 7.81 2.88
C VAL A 97 13.26 7.71 1.37
N PRO A 98 12.45 8.38 0.52
CA PRO A 98 12.54 8.27 -0.93
C PRO A 98 13.85 8.87 -1.46
N THR A 99 14.62 8.06 -2.19
CA THR A 99 15.84 8.50 -2.90
C THR A 99 15.69 8.46 -4.43
N ALA A 100 14.55 7.98 -4.92
CA ALA A 100 14.25 7.82 -6.34
C ALA A 100 12.72 7.93 -6.57
N PRO A 101 12.27 8.18 -7.81
CA PRO A 101 10.85 8.24 -8.13
C PRO A 101 10.12 6.91 -7.84
N PRO A 102 8.84 6.97 -7.44
CA PRO A 102 8.06 5.80 -7.11
C PRO A 102 7.78 4.92 -8.34
N ARG A 103 7.81 3.61 -8.12
CA ARG A 103 7.55 2.55 -9.12
C ARG A 103 6.25 1.79 -8.88
N ALA A 104 5.56 2.11 -7.80
CA ALA A 104 4.30 1.53 -7.39
C ALA A 104 3.39 2.62 -6.81
N GLN A 105 2.10 2.34 -6.70
CA GLN A 105 1.15 3.25 -6.08
C GLN A 105 0.19 2.51 -5.14
N LEU A 106 -0.04 3.08 -3.96
CA LEU A 106 -1.08 2.64 -3.04
C LEU A 106 -1.94 3.84 -2.64
N ALA A 107 -3.26 3.73 -2.70
CA ALA A 107 -4.14 4.84 -2.33
C ALA A 107 -5.46 4.41 -1.72
N GLU A 108 -6.02 5.29 -0.87
CA GLU A 108 -7.38 5.19 -0.38
C GLU A 108 -8.37 5.83 -1.34
N LEU A 109 -9.40 5.09 -1.73
CA LEU A 109 -10.44 5.58 -2.62
C LEU A 109 -11.29 6.68 -1.94
N PRO A 110 -11.79 7.66 -2.70
CA PRO A 110 -11.51 7.91 -4.12
C PRO A 110 -10.08 8.44 -4.33
N ALA A 111 -9.40 7.92 -5.36
CA ALA A 111 -8.04 8.33 -5.73
C ALA A 111 -7.79 8.13 -7.23
N HIS A 112 -6.82 8.87 -7.77
CA HIS A 112 -6.34 8.71 -9.14
C HIS A 112 -5.11 7.80 -9.16
N PHE A 113 -5.03 6.88 -10.13
CA PHE A 113 -3.92 5.97 -10.29
C PHE A 113 -3.20 6.21 -11.62
N GLU A 114 -1.89 6.44 -11.54
CA GLU A 114 -1.06 6.76 -12.70
C GLU A 114 0.36 6.20 -12.57
N GLY A 115 1.10 6.25 -13.68
CA GLY A 115 2.49 5.84 -13.71
C GLY A 115 2.71 4.32 -13.68
N PRO A 116 3.87 3.86 -13.21
CA PRO A 116 4.21 2.44 -13.20
C PRO A 116 3.36 1.65 -12.20
N ALA A 117 3.08 0.40 -12.55
CA ALA A 117 2.45 -0.57 -11.64
C ALA A 117 3.54 -1.34 -10.85
N PRO A 118 3.23 -1.91 -9.67
CA PRO A 118 1.88 -2.26 -9.23
C PRO A 118 1.06 -1.11 -8.62
N TRP A 119 -0.27 -1.23 -8.73
CA TRP A 119 -1.24 -0.35 -8.06
C TRP A 119 -2.11 -1.12 -7.09
N VAL A 120 -2.37 -0.53 -5.92
CA VAL A 120 -3.28 -1.07 -4.89
C VAL A 120 -4.24 0.03 -4.44
N ALA A 121 -5.53 -0.23 -4.55
CA ALA A 121 -6.59 0.64 -4.04
C ALA A 121 -7.23 0.03 -2.80
N LEU A 122 -7.40 0.86 -1.77
CA LEU A 122 -8.11 0.54 -0.54
C LEU A 122 -9.48 1.20 -0.58
N GLY A 123 -10.53 0.40 -0.46
CA GLY A 123 -11.91 0.89 -0.51
C GLY A 123 -12.86 0.02 0.28
N ALA A 124 -14.15 0.13 -0.04
CA ALA A 124 -15.21 -0.68 0.53
C ALA A 124 -16.24 -1.12 -0.51
N ARG A 125 -16.91 -2.25 -0.25
CA ARG A 125 -18.05 -2.72 -1.02
C ARG A 125 -19.07 -3.38 -0.10
N GLY A 126 -20.30 -2.88 -0.06
CA GLY A 126 -21.37 -3.48 0.74
C GLY A 126 -21.04 -3.58 2.24
N GLY A 127 -20.31 -2.60 2.80
CA GLY A 127 -19.88 -2.60 4.21
C GLY A 127 -18.62 -3.45 4.51
N GLN A 128 -18.09 -4.15 3.51
CA GLN A 128 -16.85 -4.92 3.60
C GLN A 128 -15.67 -4.06 3.17
N GLY A 129 -14.48 -4.30 3.73
CA GLY A 129 -13.25 -3.72 3.18
C GLY A 129 -12.96 -4.32 1.80
N ALA A 130 -12.34 -3.56 0.91
CA ALA A 130 -12.03 -3.99 -0.44
C ALA A 130 -10.58 -3.61 -0.79
N VAL A 131 -9.76 -4.59 -1.16
CA VAL A 131 -8.44 -4.34 -1.75
C VAL A 131 -8.48 -4.74 -3.21
N LEU A 132 -8.39 -3.74 -4.08
CA LEU A 132 -8.27 -3.91 -5.51
C LEU A 132 -6.81 -3.73 -5.90
N PHE A 133 -6.27 -4.61 -6.73
CA PHE A 133 -4.86 -4.52 -7.12
C PHE A 133 -4.61 -4.90 -8.57
N ARG A 134 -3.53 -4.35 -9.12
CA ARG A 134 -2.98 -4.75 -10.42
C ARG A 134 -1.45 -4.69 -10.41
N GLY A 135 -0.84 -5.64 -11.08
CA GLY A 135 0.58 -5.67 -11.43
C GLY A 135 0.84 -5.12 -12.84
N PRO A 136 2.11 -5.12 -13.28
CA PRO A 136 2.53 -4.47 -14.53
C PRO A 136 1.84 -4.99 -15.79
N THR A 137 1.51 -6.28 -15.83
CA THR A 137 0.89 -6.93 -16.99
C THR A 137 -0.63 -6.84 -17.03
N ALA A 138 -1.26 -6.41 -15.93
CA ALA A 138 -2.71 -6.32 -15.84
C ALA A 138 -3.25 -4.99 -16.37
N CYS A 139 -4.43 -5.04 -17.00
CA CYS A 139 -5.06 -3.91 -17.67
C CYS A 139 -5.44 -2.79 -16.68
N ALA A 140 -4.93 -1.57 -16.92
CA ALA A 140 -5.29 -0.38 -16.15
C ALA A 140 -6.78 -0.01 -16.28
N GLY A 141 -7.40 -0.23 -17.45
CA GLY A 141 -8.82 0.04 -17.66
C GLY A 141 -9.75 -0.88 -16.86
N CYS A 142 -9.41 -2.17 -16.74
CA CYS A 142 -10.18 -3.09 -15.89
C CYS A 142 -10.09 -2.68 -14.41
N PHE A 143 -8.90 -2.26 -13.98
CA PHE A 143 -8.70 -1.71 -12.63
C PHE A 143 -9.52 -0.44 -12.39
N ALA A 144 -9.48 0.54 -13.31
CA ALA A 144 -10.23 1.78 -13.17
C ALA A 144 -11.74 1.54 -13.03
N ARG A 145 -12.32 0.70 -13.91
CA ARG A 145 -13.74 0.31 -13.81
C ARG A 145 -14.08 -0.37 -12.49
N ALA A 146 -13.17 -1.19 -11.97
CA ALA A 146 -13.36 -1.84 -10.68
C ALA A 146 -13.33 -0.82 -9.53
N ALA A 147 -12.38 0.13 -9.57
CA ALA A 147 -12.22 1.17 -8.57
C ALA A 147 -13.45 2.10 -8.50
N GLU A 148 -14.04 2.46 -9.65
CA GLU A 148 -15.27 3.27 -9.73
C GLU A 148 -16.46 2.64 -8.99
N ALA A 149 -16.49 1.31 -8.87
CA ALA A 149 -17.56 0.58 -8.18
C ALA A 149 -17.33 0.44 -6.66
N LEU A 150 -16.24 0.99 -6.12
CA LEU A 150 -15.88 0.90 -4.72
C LEU A 150 -16.08 2.25 -4.02
N ALA A 151 -16.46 2.18 -2.75
CA ALA A 151 -16.55 3.35 -1.87
C ALA A 151 -15.24 3.57 -1.09
N ALA A 152 -15.19 4.65 -0.30
CA ALA A 152 -14.10 4.92 0.62
C ALA A 152 -13.89 3.76 1.62
N PRO A 153 -12.65 3.51 2.06
CA PRO A 153 -12.36 2.39 2.95
C PRO A 153 -13.04 2.55 4.32
N PRO A 154 -13.34 1.44 5.02
CA PRO A 154 -13.84 1.48 6.38
C PRO A 154 -12.75 1.98 7.35
N GLY A 155 -13.17 2.64 8.42
CA GLY A 155 -12.28 3.01 9.53
C GLY A 155 -12.11 1.89 10.57
N GLY A 156 -11.54 2.26 11.72
CA GLY A 156 -11.42 1.38 12.89
C GLY A 156 -10.61 0.11 12.60
N ALA A 157 -10.90 -0.97 13.34
CA ALA A 157 -10.14 -2.22 13.24
C ALA A 157 -10.19 -2.85 11.83
N LEU A 158 -11.32 -2.72 11.12
CA LEU A 158 -11.44 -3.21 9.74
C LEU A 158 -10.55 -2.40 8.79
N GLY A 159 -10.47 -1.08 8.98
CA GLY A 159 -9.55 -0.21 8.24
C GLY A 159 -8.08 -0.58 8.48
N VAL A 160 -7.69 -0.84 9.73
CA VAL A 160 -6.33 -1.31 10.06
C VAL A 160 -6.00 -2.62 9.35
N ALA A 161 -6.90 -3.60 9.43
CA ALA A 161 -6.71 -4.89 8.75
C ALA A 161 -6.64 -4.73 7.23
N LEU A 162 -7.45 -3.82 6.67
CA LEU A 162 -7.44 -3.51 5.24
C LEU A 162 -6.12 -2.88 4.80
N GLY A 163 -5.59 -1.93 5.57
CA GLY A 163 -4.31 -1.28 5.31
C GLY A 163 -3.15 -2.27 5.33
N ALA A 164 -3.09 -3.13 6.36
CA ALA A 164 -2.07 -4.17 6.47
C ALA A 164 -2.13 -5.15 5.29
N LEU A 165 -3.34 -5.59 4.89
CA LEU A 165 -3.53 -6.43 3.71
C LEU A 165 -3.10 -5.73 2.42
N GLY A 166 -3.42 -4.45 2.28
CA GLY A 166 -3.01 -3.61 1.16
C GLY A 166 -1.50 -3.53 0.98
N ALA A 167 -0.78 -3.24 2.07
CA ALA A 167 0.69 -3.22 2.08
C ALA A 167 1.27 -4.58 1.68
N LEU A 168 0.78 -5.66 2.31
CA LEU A 168 1.20 -7.03 1.99
C LEU A 168 1.00 -7.37 0.50
N LEU A 169 -0.15 -7.03 -0.07
CA LEU A 169 -0.42 -7.30 -1.49
C LEU A 169 0.48 -6.47 -2.40
N LEU A 170 0.77 -5.22 -2.05
CA LEU A 170 1.70 -4.38 -2.81
C LEU A 170 3.10 -4.99 -2.81
N GLU A 171 3.63 -5.35 -1.63
CA GLU A 171 4.94 -6.01 -1.49
C GLU A 171 5.01 -7.30 -2.31
N ARG A 172 3.96 -8.13 -2.23
CA ARG A 172 3.87 -9.36 -3.05
C ARG A 172 3.91 -9.05 -4.54
N LEU A 173 3.21 -8.03 -5.01
CA LEU A 173 3.23 -7.63 -6.42
C LEU A 173 4.60 -7.10 -6.85
N VAL A 174 5.27 -6.31 -6.02
CA VAL A 174 6.65 -5.85 -6.26
C VAL A 174 7.60 -7.05 -6.39
N LEU A 175 7.40 -8.08 -5.57
CA LEU A 175 8.18 -9.32 -5.60
C LEU A 175 7.74 -10.31 -6.70
N GLY A 176 6.76 -9.95 -7.54
CA GLY A 176 6.26 -10.81 -8.61
C GLY A 176 5.52 -12.06 -8.10
N GLN A 177 4.91 -11.97 -6.93
CA GLN A 177 4.22 -13.08 -6.27
C GLN A 177 2.70 -12.96 -6.40
N GLY A 178 2.04 -14.10 -6.69
CA GLY A 178 0.58 -14.18 -6.75
C GLY A 178 -0.01 -13.71 -8.08
N PRO A 179 -1.34 -13.50 -8.14
CA PRO A 179 -2.03 -13.10 -9.37
C PRO A 179 -1.68 -11.66 -9.76
N ALA A 180 -1.64 -11.40 -11.07
CA ALA A 180 -1.33 -10.07 -11.60
C ALA A 180 -2.45 -9.03 -11.40
N ALA A 181 -3.67 -9.44 -11.05
CA ALA A 181 -4.73 -8.53 -10.64
C ALA A 181 -5.81 -9.28 -9.86
N GLY A 182 -6.60 -8.53 -9.09
CA GLY A 182 -7.72 -9.09 -8.37
C GLY A 182 -8.40 -8.06 -7.50
N LEU A 183 -9.57 -8.47 -7.00
CA LEU A 183 -10.31 -7.77 -5.96
C LEU A 183 -10.48 -8.76 -4.81
N LEU A 184 -10.06 -8.38 -3.60
CA LEU A 184 -10.36 -9.13 -2.37
C LEU A 184 -11.30 -8.31 -1.50
N LEU A 185 -12.32 -8.96 -0.98
CA LEU A 185 -13.23 -8.43 0.02
C LEU A 185 -12.83 -8.96 1.39
N LEU A 186 -12.76 -8.06 2.36
CA LEU A 186 -12.41 -8.34 3.74
C LEU A 186 -13.65 -8.12 4.63
N GLU A 187 -14.17 -9.21 5.16
CA GLU A 187 -15.25 -9.24 6.14
C GLU A 187 -14.68 -9.34 7.55
N ALA A 188 -15.20 -8.55 8.50
CA ALA A 188 -14.89 -8.75 9.90
C ALA A 188 -15.39 -10.14 10.37
N PRO A 189 -14.61 -10.91 11.16
CA PRO A 189 -13.38 -10.52 11.84
C PRO A 189 -12.06 -10.84 11.09
N GLY A 190 -12.09 -11.15 9.78
CA GLY A 190 -10.88 -11.46 9.00
C GLY A 190 -11.07 -12.41 7.83
N VAL A 191 -12.29 -12.55 7.31
CA VAL A 191 -12.59 -13.48 6.22
C VAL A 191 -12.31 -12.79 4.89
N LEU A 192 -11.45 -13.41 4.07
CA LEU A 192 -11.15 -12.95 2.71
C LEU A 192 -12.02 -13.68 1.69
N ARG A 193 -12.66 -12.92 0.80
CA ARG A 193 -13.39 -13.46 -0.34
C ARG A 193 -12.91 -12.84 -1.64
N PRO A 194 -12.81 -13.61 -2.74
CA PRO A 194 -12.57 -13.03 -4.05
C PRO A 194 -13.78 -12.20 -4.48
N GLY A 195 -13.52 -11.01 -5.00
CA GLY A 195 -14.48 -10.17 -5.70
C GLY A 195 -14.32 -10.28 -7.21
N ALA A 196 -15.39 -9.99 -7.95
CA ALA A 196 -15.34 -9.97 -9.41
C ALA A 196 -14.59 -8.73 -9.92
N LEU A 197 -13.62 -8.95 -10.82
CA LEU A 197 -12.94 -7.89 -11.54
C LEU A 197 -13.69 -7.64 -12.88
N PRO A 198 -14.34 -6.49 -13.07
CA PRO A 198 -14.96 -6.16 -14.34
C PRO A 198 -13.93 -6.04 -15.46
N VAL A 199 -14.33 -6.41 -16.69
CA VAL A 199 -13.51 -6.28 -17.89
C VAL A 199 -13.85 -4.96 -18.59
N CYS A 200 -12.86 -4.17 -19.00
CA CYS A 200 -13.12 -2.94 -19.74
C CYS A 200 -13.45 -3.22 -21.22
N GLU A 201 -13.98 -2.23 -21.93
CA GLU A 201 -14.38 -2.36 -23.35
C GLU A 201 -13.24 -2.82 -24.26
N ARG A 202 -11.98 -2.52 -23.90
CA ARG A 202 -10.80 -2.93 -24.68
C ARG A 202 -10.41 -4.39 -24.49
N CYS A 203 -10.86 -5.00 -23.40
CA CYS A 203 -10.52 -6.38 -23.03
C CYS A 203 -11.72 -7.35 -23.15
N ALA A 204 -12.92 -6.82 -23.42
CA ALA A 204 -14.13 -7.59 -23.67
C ALA A 204 -14.14 -8.11 -25.12
#